data_AF-A0A7W8BQ07-F1
#
_entry.id   AF-A0A7W8BQ07-F1
#
_cell.length_a   1.000
_cell.length_b   1.000
_cell.length_c   1.000
_cell.angle_alpha   90.00
_cell.angle_beta   90.00
_cell.angle_gamma   90.00
#
_symmetry.space_group_name_H-M   'P 1'
#
loop_
_entity.id
_entity.type
_entity.pdbx_description
1 polymer ?
#
loop_
_entity_poly.entity_id
_entity_poly.type
_entity_poly.pdbx_seq_one_letter_code
_entity_poly.pdbx_strand_id
1 'polypeptide(L)'
;MQPRIPRQPAQELPEQAIHRADSDATLSAELAAVVAGARRRAVRDGDRQIDTAHLLHSLLESDAEVRAVFGDGPRIARLLGYLVQRSIGYGLRWQSAVEDSAGVPVAVQAAGFSPLAAGCMAYAHERAAHQGRGPACGTDLLAAIVVNPRARAVEVLRRAGIDPCELFDRLAVRAGAPPGESSR
;
A
#
# COMPACT_ATOMS: atom_id res chain seq x y z
N MET A 1 56.46 17.91 2.77
CA MET A 1 55.16 18.11 2.11
C MET A 1 54.36 16.81 2.25
N GLN A 2 53.51 16.69 3.27
CA GLN A 2 52.62 15.53 3.46
C GLN A 2 51.30 15.79 2.71
N PRO A 3 50.74 14.83 1.95
CA PRO A 3 49.43 15.01 1.35
C PRO A 3 48.35 14.86 2.42
N ARG A 4 47.49 15.87 2.54
CA ARG A 4 46.30 15.87 3.42
C ARG A 4 45.27 14.89 2.87
N ILE A 5 44.89 13.90 3.69
CA ILE A 5 43.71 13.07 3.48
C ILE A 5 42.46 13.96 3.61
N PRO A 6 41.50 13.92 2.66
CA PRO A 6 40.21 14.57 2.85
C PRO A 6 39.44 13.87 3.98
N ARG A 7 39.10 14.61 5.04
CA ARG A 7 38.15 14.15 6.06
C ARG A 7 36.82 13.90 5.38
N GLN A 8 36.36 12.65 5.38
CA GLN A 8 34.98 12.31 5.07
C GLN A 8 34.08 12.91 6.17
N PRO A 9 33.02 13.67 5.83
CA PRO A 9 32.02 14.04 6.83
C PRO A 9 31.31 12.77 7.30
N ALA A 10 31.38 12.53 8.60
CA ALA A 10 30.65 11.48 9.27
C ALA A 10 29.15 11.80 9.28
N GLN A 11 28.36 10.86 8.76
CA GLN A 11 27.01 10.52 9.24
C GLN A 11 25.94 11.63 9.19
N GLU A 12 25.43 11.92 8.00
CA GLU A 12 24.05 12.40 7.82
C GLU A 12 23.10 11.20 7.67
N LEU A 13 22.93 10.39 8.72
CA LEU A 13 21.88 9.36 8.78
C LEU A 13 21.11 9.28 10.12
N PRO A 14 20.42 10.34 10.59
CA PRO A 14 19.39 10.15 11.61
C PRO A 14 17.96 10.34 11.09
N GLU A 15 17.66 11.39 10.32
CA GLU A 15 16.26 11.82 10.13
C GLU A 15 15.41 10.83 9.32
N GLN A 16 15.95 10.28 8.23
CA GLN A 16 15.22 9.32 7.38
C GLN A 16 14.98 7.96 8.07
N ALA A 17 15.88 7.54 8.95
CA ALA A 17 15.74 6.31 9.72
C ALA A 17 14.74 6.50 10.87
N ILE A 18 14.75 7.68 11.49
CA ILE A 18 13.80 8.07 12.54
C ILE A 18 12.38 8.13 11.98
N HIS A 19 12.15 8.77 10.83
CA HIS A 19 10.83 8.80 10.21
C HIS A 19 10.33 7.42 9.77
N ARG A 20 11.22 6.53 9.33
CA ARG A 20 10.89 5.14 8.99
C ARG A 20 10.45 4.34 10.23
N ALA A 21 11.20 4.46 11.33
CA ALA A 21 10.89 3.76 12.57
C ALA A 21 9.61 4.30 13.25
N ASP A 22 9.37 5.61 13.16
CA ASP A 22 8.16 6.26 13.71
C ASP A 22 6.90 5.91 12.89
N SER A 23 7.07 5.77 11.57
CA SER A 23 5.99 5.26 10.69
C SER A 23 5.67 3.80 11.00
N ASP A 24 6.69 2.94 11.15
CA ASP A 24 6.51 1.52 11.50
C ASP A 24 5.92 1.32 12.91
N ALA A 25 6.22 2.22 13.86
CA ALA A 25 5.66 2.18 15.22
C ALA A 25 4.14 2.49 15.27
N THR A 26 3.57 3.03 14.17
CA THR A 26 2.15 3.38 14.06
C THR A 26 1.34 2.37 13.24
N LEU A 27 1.98 1.35 12.64
CA LEU A 27 1.32 0.31 11.86
C LEU A 27 0.94 -0.89 12.73
N SER A 28 -0.19 -1.55 12.40
CA SER A 28 -0.40 -2.90 12.92
C SER A 28 0.71 -3.84 12.42
N ALA A 29 1.01 -4.91 13.17
CA ALA A 29 2.01 -5.90 12.74
C ALA A 29 1.68 -6.51 11.37
N GLU A 30 0.38 -6.70 11.09
CA GLU A 30 -0.12 -7.19 9.81
C GLU A 30 0.14 -6.19 8.69
N LEU A 31 -0.09 -4.89 8.93
CA LEU A 31 0.15 -3.84 7.94
C LEU A 31 1.66 -3.63 7.69
N ALA A 32 2.50 -3.80 8.71
CA ALA A 32 3.95 -3.82 8.54
C ALA A 32 4.41 -5.02 7.68
N ALA A 33 3.82 -6.20 7.86
CA ALA A 33 4.09 -7.37 7.02
C ALA A 33 3.70 -7.14 5.55
N VAL A 34 2.57 -6.46 5.32
CA VAL A 34 2.11 -6.01 3.99
C VAL A 34 3.13 -5.07 3.34
N VAL A 35 3.62 -4.07 4.07
CA VAL A 35 4.64 -3.14 3.55
C VAL A 35 5.93 -3.89 3.21
N ALA A 36 6.37 -4.81 4.06
CA ALA A 36 7.56 -5.62 3.82
C ALA A 36 7.40 -6.53 2.58
N GLY A 37 6.23 -7.13 2.38
CA GLY A 37 5.91 -7.94 1.20
C GLY A 37 5.88 -7.12 -0.09
N ALA A 38 5.21 -5.97 -0.04
CA ALA A 38 5.16 -5.02 -1.16
C ALA A 38 6.57 -4.53 -1.55
N ARG A 39 7.45 -4.28 -0.56
CA ARG A 39 8.85 -3.90 -0.79
C ARG A 39 9.65 -4.98 -1.50
N ARG A 40 9.57 -6.23 -1.03
CA ARG A 40 10.26 -7.37 -1.68
C ARG A 40 9.81 -7.52 -3.14
N ARG A 41 8.53 -7.31 -3.39
CA ARG A 41 7.94 -7.37 -4.73
C ARG A 41 8.44 -6.26 -5.64
N ALA A 42 8.41 -5.01 -5.18
CA ALA A 42 8.93 -3.88 -5.95
C ALA A 42 10.41 -4.10 -6.34
N VAL A 43 11.24 -4.57 -5.39
CA VAL A 43 12.65 -4.91 -5.66
C VAL A 43 12.79 -6.01 -6.69
N ARG A 44 12.02 -7.10 -6.55
CA ARG A 44 12.04 -8.23 -7.48
C ARG A 44 11.60 -7.82 -8.89
N ASP A 45 10.64 -6.91 -8.97
CA ASP A 45 10.07 -6.42 -10.23
C ASP A 45 10.91 -5.27 -10.85
N GLY A 46 11.98 -4.84 -10.17
CA GLY A 46 12.87 -3.76 -10.63
C GLY A 46 12.29 -2.36 -10.48
N ASP A 47 11.20 -2.21 -9.75
CA ASP A 47 10.52 -0.94 -9.53
C ASP A 47 11.25 -0.10 -8.47
N ARG A 48 11.43 1.20 -8.76
CA ARG A 48 12.11 2.14 -7.85
C ARG A 48 11.27 2.50 -6.62
N GLN A 49 9.97 2.26 -6.68
CA GLN A 49 8.99 2.63 -5.66
C GLN A 49 7.97 1.51 -5.45
N ILE A 50 7.48 1.40 -4.23
CA ILE A 50 6.29 0.61 -3.87
C ILE A 50 5.06 1.40 -4.31
N ASP A 51 4.19 0.79 -5.08
CA ASP A 51 3.02 1.44 -5.69
C ASP A 51 1.74 0.82 -5.10
N THR A 52 0.57 1.39 -5.40
CA THR A 52 -0.67 0.87 -4.81
C THR A 52 -1.00 -0.57 -5.23
N ALA A 53 -0.51 -1.04 -6.39
CA ALA A 53 -0.69 -2.43 -6.83
C ALA A 53 0.21 -3.41 -6.05
N HIS A 54 1.44 -3.01 -5.71
CA HIS A 54 2.31 -3.77 -4.81
C HIS A 54 1.66 -3.95 -3.43
N LEU A 55 1.08 -2.87 -2.90
CA LEU A 55 0.33 -2.89 -1.64
C LEU A 55 -0.89 -3.82 -1.73
N LEU A 56 -1.72 -3.68 -2.77
CA LEU A 56 -2.88 -4.55 -2.98
C LEU A 56 -2.49 -6.04 -3.08
N HIS A 57 -1.41 -6.36 -3.81
CA HIS A 57 -0.93 -7.73 -3.91
C HIS A 57 -0.53 -8.26 -2.52
N SER A 58 0.26 -7.49 -1.76
CA SER A 58 0.70 -7.94 -0.45
C SER A 58 -0.43 -8.04 0.56
N LEU A 59 -1.47 -7.19 0.47
CA LEU A 59 -2.69 -7.32 1.28
C LEU A 59 -3.40 -8.65 1.02
N LEU A 60 -3.62 -9.00 -0.26
CA LEU A 60 -4.27 -10.26 -0.63
C LEU A 60 -3.47 -11.49 -0.17
N GLU A 61 -2.15 -11.39 -0.15
CA GLU A 61 -1.26 -12.47 0.29
C GLU A 61 -1.27 -12.65 1.81
N SER A 62 -1.23 -11.55 2.58
CA SER A 62 -0.95 -11.61 4.02
C SER A 62 -2.17 -11.42 4.92
N ASP A 63 -3.25 -10.80 4.45
CA ASP A 63 -4.37 -10.38 5.30
C ASP A 63 -5.67 -11.15 4.95
N ALA A 64 -6.17 -11.92 5.93
CA ALA A 64 -7.37 -12.73 5.78
C ALA A 64 -8.66 -11.89 5.78
N GLU A 65 -8.70 -10.82 6.55
CA GLU A 65 -9.85 -9.92 6.60
C GLU A 65 -10.00 -9.17 5.29
N VAL A 66 -8.89 -8.73 4.69
CA VAL A 66 -8.89 -8.15 3.34
C VAL A 66 -9.42 -9.15 2.31
N ARG A 67 -8.94 -10.40 2.32
CA ARG A 67 -9.46 -11.45 1.41
C ARG A 67 -10.97 -11.65 1.60
N ALA A 68 -11.45 -11.64 2.83
CA ALA A 68 -12.87 -11.83 3.13
C ALA A 68 -13.76 -10.72 2.54
N VAL A 69 -13.26 -9.49 2.34
CA VAL A 69 -14.01 -8.39 1.71
C VAL A 69 -14.30 -8.67 0.23
N PHE A 70 -13.38 -9.33 -0.47
CA PHE A 70 -13.58 -9.72 -1.88
C PHE A 70 -14.60 -10.84 -2.04
N GLY A 71 -14.75 -11.69 -1.02
CA GLY A 71 -15.71 -12.79 -1.00
C GLY A 71 -15.17 -14.04 -1.70
N ASP A 72 -15.60 -14.27 -2.94
CA ASP A 72 -15.40 -15.54 -3.64
C ASP A 72 -13.96 -15.80 -4.13
N GLY A 73 -13.54 -17.07 -4.12
CA GLY A 73 -12.20 -17.51 -4.54
C GLY A 73 -11.86 -17.23 -6.02
N PRO A 74 -12.78 -17.45 -6.99
CA PRO A 74 -12.53 -17.14 -8.40
C PRO A 74 -12.23 -15.66 -8.67
N ARG A 75 -12.90 -14.74 -7.98
CA ARG A 75 -12.68 -13.29 -8.07
C ARG A 75 -11.28 -12.93 -7.58
N ILE A 76 -10.87 -13.46 -6.43
CA ILE A 76 -9.51 -13.28 -5.91
C ILE A 76 -8.47 -13.86 -6.87
N ALA A 77 -8.70 -15.06 -7.41
CA ALA A 77 -7.78 -15.69 -8.37
C ALA A 77 -7.61 -14.84 -9.65
N ARG A 78 -8.70 -14.27 -10.18
CA ARG A 78 -8.65 -13.36 -11.33
C ARG A 78 -7.86 -12.09 -11.02
N LEU A 79 -8.10 -11.48 -9.86
CA LEU A 79 -7.38 -10.30 -9.40
C LEU A 79 -5.88 -10.57 -9.27
N LEU A 80 -5.50 -11.69 -8.63
CA LEU A 80 -4.11 -12.13 -8.53
C LEU A 80 -3.50 -12.38 -9.92
N GLY A 81 -4.26 -12.95 -10.86
CA GLY A 81 -3.83 -13.11 -12.25
C GLY A 81 -3.44 -11.78 -12.90
N TYR A 82 -4.26 -10.74 -12.75
CA TYR A 82 -3.93 -9.39 -13.24
C TYR A 82 -2.72 -8.77 -12.53
N LEU A 83 -2.60 -8.95 -11.20
CA LEU A 83 -1.48 -8.44 -10.42
C LEU A 83 -0.14 -9.11 -10.77
N VAL A 84 -0.16 -10.42 -11.07
CA VAL A 84 1.04 -11.15 -11.52
C VAL A 84 1.41 -10.76 -12.95
N GLN A 85 0.44 -10.56 -13.85
CA GLN A 85 0.70 -10.10 -15.21
C GLN A 85 1.39 -8.73 -15.27
N ARG A 86 1.08 -7.82 -14.34
CA ARG A 86 1.82 -6.56 -14.15
C ARG A 86 3.31 -6.84 -13.93
N SER A 87 3.63 -7.75 -13.01
CA SER A 87 5.00 -8.04 -12.58
C SER A 87 5.88 -8.71 -13.66
N ILE A 88 5.31 -9.09 -14.81
CA ILE A 88 6.03 -9.71 -15.94
C ILE A 88 6.06 -8.85 -17.21
N GLY A 89 5.65 -7.57 -17.13
CA GLY A 89 5.93 -6.59 -18.18
C GLY A 89 5.06 -6.65 -19.45
N TYR A 90 3.96 -7.41 -19.49
CA TYR A 90 3.02 -7.36 -20.63
C TYR A 90 2.09 -6.14 -20.51
N GLY A 91 2.52 -5.05 -21.13
CA GLY A 91 1.73 -3.83 -21.33
C GLY A 91 2.60 -2.59 -21.28
N LEU A 92 3.16 -2.20 -22.43
CA LEU A 92 3.93 -0.97 -22.71
C LEU A 92 3.18 0.35 -22.39
N ARG A 93 2.06 0.29 -21.66
CA ARG A 93 1.26 1.43 -21.16
C ARG A 93 1.30 1.57 -19.63
N TRP A 94 1.98 0.68 -18.91
CA TRP A 94 2.07 0.74 -17.44
C TRP A 94 3.19 1.64 -16.92
N GLN A 95 4.24 1.88 -17.71
CA GLN A 95 5.36 2.76 -17.32
C GLN A 95 5.05 4.26 -17.49
N SER A 96 3.92 4.64 -18.11
CA SER A 96 3.60 6.03 -18.40
C SER A 96 2.33 6.50 -17.67
N ALA A 97 2.52 7.34 -16.64
CA ALA A 97 1.70 8.52 -16.32
C ALA A 97 0.48 8.47 -15.37
N VAL A 98 0.42 7.66 -14.30
CA VAL A 98 -0.69 7.84 -13.31
C VAL A 98 -0.28 7.93 -11.84
N GLU A 99 0.70 7.16 -11.37
CA GLU A 99 1.13 7.31 -9.96
C GLU A 99 2.13 8.46 -9.73
N ASP A 100 2.54 9.15 -10.81
CA ASP A 100 3.66 10.09 -10.83
C ASP A 100 3.22 11.56 -11.02
N SER A 101 1.94 11.88 -10.80
CA SER A 101 1.44 13.25 -11.00
C SER A 101 0.50 13.72 -9.89
N ALA A 102 1.10 14.29 -8.86
CA ALA A 102 0.72 15.58 -8.32
C ALA A 102 1.95 16.17 -7.61
N GLY A 103 2.21 17.47 -7.78
CA GLY A 103 3.39 18.16 -7.23
C GLY A 103 3.41 18.23 -5.71
N VAL A 104 3.77 17.12 -5.07
CA VAL A 104 3.95 17.01 -3.62
C VAL A 104 5.44 17.22 -3.30
N PRO A 105 5.80 18.00 -2.27
CA PRO A 105 7.18 18.21 -1.88
C PRO A 105 7.94 16.89 -1.69
N VAL A 106 9.22 16.87 -2.10
CA VAL A 106 10.17 15.76 -1.97
C VAL A 106 10.20 15.12 -0.58
N ALA A 107 9.79 15.87 0.46
CA ALA A 107 9.67 15.40 1.84
C ALA A 107 8.64 14.27 2.06
N VAL A 108 7.72 14.01 1.13
CA VAL A 108 6.76 12.88 1.18
C VAL A 108 7.23 11.70 0.29
N GLN A 109 8.51 11.65 -0.10
CA GLN A 109 9.13 10.43 -0.68
C GLN A 109 9.49 9.39 0.39
N ALA A 110 8.90 9.52 1.58
CA ALA A 110 9.16 8.68 2.74
C ALA A 110 8.99 7.19 2.39
N ALA A 111 10.00 6.40 2.77
CA ALA A 111 10.07 4.95 2.68
C ALA A 111 10.14 4.28 1.28
N GLY A 112 10.18 5.04 0.19
CA GLY A 112 10.24 4.47 -1.16
C GLY A 112 8.86 4.04 -1.68
N PHE A 113 7.80 4.70 -1.24
CA PHE A 113 6.47 4.61 -1.85
C PHE A 113 6.33 5.57 -3.04
N SER A 114 5.39 5.28 -3.95
CA SER A 114 4.86 6.25 -4.90
C SER A 114 4.03 7.32 -4.15
N PRO A 115 3.84 8.52 -4.71
CA PRO A 115 3.00 9.55 -4.10
C PRO A 115 1.58 9.08 -3.75
N LEU A 116 0.95 8.28 -4.64
CA LEU A 116 -0.38 7.73 -4.38
C LEU A 116 -0.37 6.68 -3.26
N ALA A 117 0.65 5.82 -3.21
CA ALA A 117 0.80 4.84 -2.14
C ALA A 117 1.02 5.53 -0.77
N ALA A 118 1.87 6.56 -0.72
CA ALA A 118 2.07 7.37 0.48
C ALA A 118 0.77 8.05 0.95
N GLY A 119 0.00 8.62 0.02
CA GLY A 119 -1.31 9.21 0.33
C GLY A 119 -2.32 8.18 0.87
N CYS A 120 -2.31 6.95 0.35
CA CYS A 120 -3.15 5.87 0.87
C CYS A 120 -2.75 5.46 2.30
N MET A 121 -1.45 5.38 2.60
CA MET A 121 -0.98 5.08 3.95
C MET A 121 -1.43 6.16 4.95
N ALA A 122 -1.26 7.45 4.60
CA ALA A 122 -1.71 8.57 5.44
C ALA A 122 -3.22 8.51 5.70
N TYR A 123 -4.02 8.31 4.65
CA TYR A 123 -5.47 8.18 4.79
C TYR A 123 -5.86 6.99 5.67
N ALA A 124 -5.15 5.85 5.56
CA ALA A 124 -5.42 4.68 6.40
C ALA A 124 -5.20 4.99 7.89
N HIS A 125 -4.14 5.74 8.23
CA HIS A 125 -3.90 6.20 9.60
C HIS A 125 -4.99 7.14 10.10
N GLU A 126 -5.38 8.14 9.31
CA GLU A 126 -6.48 9.06 9.67
C GLU A 126 -7.78 8.30 9.90
N ARG A 127 -8.10 7.36 9.00
CA ARG A 127 -9.30 6.52 9.09
C ARG A 127 -9.31 5.64 10.35
N ALA A 128 -8.18 5.05 10.72
CA ALA A 128 -8.07 4.23 11.92
C ALA A 128 -8.20 5.07 13.20
N ALA A 129 -7.58 6.26 13.21
CA ALA A 129 -7.69 7.22 14.30
C ALA A 129 -9.13 7.70 14.52
N HIS A 130 -9.85 8.03 13.45
CA HIS A 130 -11.26 8.43 13.52
C HIS A 130 -12.18 7.32 14.06
N GLN A 131 -11.83 6.05 13.84
CA GLN A 131 -12.61 4.92 14.34
C GLN A 131 -12.23 4.49 15.77
N GLY A 132 -11.12 5.00 16.32
CA GLY A 132 -10.65 4.66 17.66
C GLY A 132 -10.23 3.19 17.82
N ARG A 133 -9.91 2.50 16.72
CA ARG A 133 -9.63 1.04 16.69
C ARG A 133 -8.17 0.66 16.94
N GLY A 134 -7.33 1.65 17.24
CA GLY A 134 -5.90 1.46 17.38
C GLY A 134 -5.13 1.72 16.08
N PRO A 135 -3.96 1.10 15.89
CA PRO A 135 -3.14 1.26 14.68
C PRO A 135 -3.89 0.90 13.40
N ALA A 136 -3.53 1.54 12.29
CA ALA A 136 -4.11 1.23 10.99
C ALA A 136 -3.88 -0.23 10.61
N CYS A 137 -4.93 -0.88 10.08
CA CYS A 137 -4.88 -2.27 9.63
C CYS A 137 -5.06 -2.38 8.10
N GLY A 138 -4.97 -3.59 7.55
CA GLY A 138 -5.06 -3.81 6.11
C GLY A 138 -6.39 -3.38 5.49
N THR A 139 -7.50 -3.46 6.24
CA THR A 139 -8.81 -2.99 5.75
C THR A 139 -8.90 -1.46 5.68
N ASP A 140 -8.19 -0.73 6.54
CA ASP A 140 -8.08 0.73 6.45
C ASP A 140 -7.25 1.13 5.22
N LEU A 141 -6.15 0.42 4.94
CA LEU A 141 -5.37 0.64 3.72
C LEU A 141 -6.17 0.28 2.46
N LEU A 142 -6.93 -0.81 2.47
CA LEU A 142 -7.79 -1.15 1.32
C LEU A 142 -8.84 -0.08 1.09
N ALA A 143 -9.47 0.44 2.15
CA ALA A 143 -10.42 1.54 2.06
C ALA A 143 -9.77 2.79 1.46
N ALA A 144 -8.55 3.11 1.88
CA ALA A 144 -7.76 4.23 1.35
C ALA A 144 -7.45 4.09 -0.15
N ILE A 145 -7.11 2.87 -0.59
CA ILE A 145 -6.80 2.59 -1.99
C ILE A 145 -8.04 2.78 -2.87
N VAL A 146 -9.19 2.22 -2.47
CA VAL A 146 -10.37 2.20 -3.35
C VAL A 146 -11.06 3.54 -3.53
N VAL A 147 -10.91 4.47 -2.59
CA VAL A 147 -11.45 5.84 -2.74
C VAL A 147 -10.66 6.69 -3.73
N ASN A 148 -9.45 6.27 -4.13
CA ASN A 148 -8.63 7.03 -5.06
C ASN A 148 -8.69 6.43 -6.48
N PRO A 149 -9.48 7.00 -7.41
CA PRO A 149 -9.66 6.44 -8.75
C PRO A 149 -8.40 6.47 -9.62
N ARG A 150 -7.37 7.21 -9.21
CA ARG A 150 -6.06 7.28 -9.87
C ARG A 150 -5.09 6.20 -9.38
N ALA A 151 -5.40 5.53 -8.26
CA ALA A 151 -4.57 4.45 -7.74
C ALA A 151 -4.46 3.34 -8.77
N ARG A 152 -3.24 2.84 -8.98
CA ARG A 152 -3.02 1.71 -9.86
C ARG A 152 -3.80 0.48 -9.45
N ALA A 153 -3.88 0.21 -8.15
CA ALA A 153 -4.71 -0.87 -7.63
C ALA A 153 -6.17 -0.76 -8.09
N VAL A 154 -6.75 0.45 -8.16
CA VAL A 154 -8.11 0.66 -8.65
C VAL A 154 -8.24 0.34 -10.15
N GLU A 155 -7.23 0.66 -10.96
CA GLU A 155 -7.19 0.22 -12.37
C GLU A 155 -7.23 -1.31 -12.47
N VAL A 156 -6.46 -2.02 -11.64
CA VAL A 156 -6.42 -3.49 -11.61
C VAL A 156 -7.75 -4.08 -11.17
N LEU A 157 -8.36 -3.54 -10.10
CA LEU A 157 -9.67 -3.97 -9.61
C LEU A 157 -10.71 -3.89 -10.72
N ARG A 158 -10.77 -2.77 -11.45
CA ARG A 158 -11.69 -2.58 -12.57
C ARG A 158 -11.46 -3.59 -13.69
N ARG A 159 -10.20 -3.87 -14.05
CA ARG A 159 -9.86 -4.90 -15.06
C ARG A 159 -10.25 -6.31 -14.61
N ALA A 160 -10.21 -6.58 -13.30
CA ALA A 160 -10.71 -7.82 -12.71
C ALA A 160 -12.24 -7.90 -12.64
N GLY A 161 -12.96 -6.83 -13.00
CA GLY A 161 -14.41 -6.73 -12.90
C GLY A 161 -14.89 -6.47 -11.47
N ILE A 162 -14.06 -5.84 -10.63
CA ILE A 162 -14.37 -5.49 -9.24
C ILE A 162 -14.60 -3.98 -9.18
N ASP A 163 -15.78 -3.59 -8.67
CA ASP A 163 -16.13 -2.19 -8.46
C ASP A 163 -15.50 -1.67 -7.15
N PRO A 164 -14.61 -0.64 -7.21
CA PRO A 164 -14.03 -0.03 -6.02
C PRO A 164 -15.07 0.60 -5.07
N CYS A 165 -16.18 1.13 -5.59
CA CYS A 165 -17.23 1.73 -4.77
C CYS A 165 -17.95 0.65 -3.95
N GLU A 166 -18.32 -0.46 -4.60
CA GLU A 166 -18.91 -1.62 -3.93
C GLU A 166 -17.99 -2.16 -2.83
N LEU A 167 -16.68 -2.19 -3.09
CA LEU A 167 -15.69 -2.62 -2.11
C LEU A 167 -15.62 -1.67 -0.91
N PHE A 168 -15.66 -0.35 -1.15
CA PHE A 168 -15.67 0.65 -0.09
C PHE A 168 -16.92 0.53 0.79
N ASP A 169 -18.09 0.34 0.19
CA ASP A 169 -19.34 0.17 0.94
C ASP A 169 -19.30 -1.09 1.82
N ARG A 170 -18.78 -2.21 1.30
CA ARG A 170 -18.57 -3.45 2.08
C ARG A 170 -17.63 -3.22 3.27
N LEU A 171 -16.56 -2.46 3.08
CA LEU A 171 -15.62 -2.09 4.15
C LEU A 171 -16.30 -1.21 5.20
N ALA A 172 -17.11 -0.24 4.79
CA ALA A 172 -17.86 0.63 5.70
C ALA A 172 -18.88 -0.17 6.53
N VAL A 173 -19.61 -1.11 5.91
CA VAL A 173 -20.56 -1.98 6.61
C VAL A 173 -19.86 -2.86 7.64
N ARG A 174 -18.73 -3.48 7.29
CA ARG A 174 -17.93 -4.29 8.23
C ARG A 174 -17.33 -3.45 9.36
N ALA A 175 -16.94 -2.21 9.08
CA ALA A 175 -16.50 -1.28 10.11
C ALA A 175 -17.65 -0.87 11.04
N GLY A 176 -18.89 -0.77 10.57
CA GLY A 176 -20.06 -0.46 11.40
C GLY A 176 -20.59 -1.64 12.23
N ALA A 177 -20.21 -2.88 11.92
CA ALA A 177 -20.70 -4.06 12.62
C ALA A 177 -20.12 -4.15 14.05
N PRO A 178 -20.95 -4.42 15.08
CA PRO A 178 -20.44 -4.69 16.42
C PRO A 178 -19.58 -5.97 16.41
N PRO A 179 -18.50 -6.03 17.22
CA PRO A 179 -17.68 -7.24 17.31
C PRO A 179 -18.49 -8.38 17.92
N GLY A 180 -18.97 -9.30 17.07
CA GLY A 180 -19.56 -10.57 17.50
C GLY A 180 -20.99 -10.80 17.01
N GLU A 181 -21.13 -11.17 15.75
CA GLU A 181 -22.25 -12.01 15.29
C GLU A 181 -21.80 -12.89 14.11
N SER A 182 -20.66 -13.59 14.28
CA SER A 182 -20.42 -14.82 13.50
C SER A 182 -21.28 -15.92 14.12
N SER A 183 -22.52 -16.02 13.65
CA SER A 183 -23.43 -17.10 14.02
C SER A 183 -22.99 -18.40 13.35
N ARG A 184 -22.76 -19.39 14.22
CA ARG A 184 -22.75 -20.85 14.10
C ARG A 184 -23.01 -21.50 12.74
#